data_AF-W9GAG4-F1
#
_entry.id   AF-W9GAG4-F1
#
_cell.length_a   1.000
_cell.length_b   1.000
_cell.length_c   1.000
_cell.angle_alpha   90.00
_cell.angle_beta   90.00
_cell.angle_gamma   90.00
#
_symmetry.space_group_name_H-M   'P 1'
#
loop_
_entity.id
_entity.type
_entity.pdbx_description
1 polymer ?
#
loop_
_entity_poly.entity_id
_entity_poly.type
_entity_poly.pdbx_seq_one_letter_code
_entity_poly.pdbx_strand_id
1 'polypeptide(L)'
;MIDRPNFKFSRRGYETEEVDAFIESQNRTLQAAKKDAAERSVELTKLNAALSDLRGQLSQQARVMADLKKQSATATPAQTFADIGERIGQILTLADAEAAEMRARAADEADAIRERATQAAAELKATTGAYADQAKARADEESARVIAQANREAQAIVAEAQSIMAAQRQEATAEYEAHRAKAAAATTELETTLAARREQADAEFEARRHVQETALAEAEQRTRQLIEHSERDVAEMRTRARAVLDSAQEQADQIVAEARDRAARLREESDRELAAATAQRDSITAQLGNVRAMLATLGGGNLGEVLAAPVAEQPKPAAAEPQQPAQQPQQPQQPQQSQAPDERESVNAG
;
A
#
# COMPACT_ATOMS: atom_id res chain seq x y z
N MET A 1 77.37 6.08 -24.13
CA MET A 1 76.00 6.55 -24.37
C MET A 1 75.31 6.48 -23.01
N ILE A 2 75.11 7.61 -22.34
CA ILE A 2 74.45 7.61 -21.01
C ILE A 2 72.96 7.52 -21.31
N ASP A 3 72.39 6.34 -21.14
CA ASP A 3 70.95 6.14 -21.27
C ASP A 3 70.27 6.92 -20.14
N ARG A 4 69.43 7.89 -20.49
CA ARG A 4 68.76 8.74 -19.50
C ARG A 4 67.43 8.06 -19.13
N PRO A 5 67.25 7.62 -17.87
CA PRO A 5 66.01 6.99 -17.46
C PRO A 5 64.85 7.99 -17.57
N ASN A 6 63.72 7.54 -18.09
CA ASN A 6 62.49 8.32 -18.17
C ASN A 6 61.56 7.88 -17.03
N PHE A 7 61.44 8.71 -16.00
CA PHE A 7 60.58 8.45 -14.83
C PHE A 7 59.22 9.12 -15.02
N LYS A 8 58.14 8.48 -14.57
CA LYS A 8 56.81 9.11 -14.60
C LYS A 8 56.70 10.25 -13.59
N PHE A 9 55.99 11.31 -13.96
CA PHE A 9 55.75 12.48 -13.12
C PHE A 9 54.40 12.34 -12.39
N SER A 10 54.42 12.31 -11.06
CA SER A 10 53.24 12.46 -10.20
C SER A 10 53.14 13.90 -9.69
N ARG A 11 51.98 14.30 -9.14
CA ARG A 11 51.52 15.71 -8.97
C ARG A 11 52.48 16.67 -8.25
N ARG A 12 53.61 16.22 -7.67
CA ARG A 12 54.71 17.04 -7.11
C ARG A 12 56.12 16.45 -7.29
N GLY A 13 56.38 15.56 -8.27
CA GLY A 13 57.71 15.00 -8.49
C GLY A 13 57.72 13.69 -9.28
N TYR A 14 58.85 12.97 -9.29
CA TYR A 14 58.94 11.63 -9.85
C TYR A 14 58.30 10.59 -8.92
N GLU A 15 57.80 9.50 -9.49
CA GLU A 15 57.25 8.37 -8.73
C GLU A 15 58.36 7.67 -7.93
N THR A 16 58.22 7.62 -6.59
CA THR A 16 59.26 7.12 -5.68
C THR A 16 59.59 5.65 -5.90
N GLU A 17 58.60 4.82 -6.21
CA GLU A 17 58.79 3.38 -6.46
C GLU A 17 59.66 3.11 -7.71
N GLU A 18 59.47 3.89 -8.79
CA GLU A 18 60.29 3.76 -10.00
C GLU A 18 61.75 4.21 -9.77
N VAL A 19 61.95 5.24 -8.95
CA VAL A 19 63.28 5.75 -8.60
C VAL A 19 64.02 4.76 -7.70
N ASP A 20 63.35 4.20 -6.70
CA ASP A 20 63.95 3.21 -5.78
C ASP A 20 64.34 1.93 -6.53
N ALA A 21 63.46 1.41 -7.40
CA ALA A 21 63.77 0.27 -8.26
C ALA A 21 64.98 0.54 -9.19
N PHE A 22 65.08 1.76 -9.73
CA PHE A 22 66.22 2.17 -10.55
C PHE A 22 67.52 2.23 -9.74
N ILE A 23 67.51 2.82 -8.54
CA ILE A 23 68.66 2.88 -7.64
C ILE A 23 69.11 1.48 -7.23
N GLU A 24 68.18 0.57 -6.91
CA GLU A 24 68.50 -0.82 -6.63
C GLU A 24 69.16 -1.52 -7.82
N SER A 25 68.64 -1.31 -9.03
CA SER A 25 69.22 -1.88 -10.26
C SER A 25 70.63 -1.37 -10.54
N GLN A 26 70.88 -0.07 -10.32
CA GLN A 26 72.21 0.53 -10.46
C GLN A 26 73.17 0.01 -9.40
N ASN A 27 72.72 -0.11 -8.14
CA ASN A 27 73.53 -0.66 -7.06
C ASN A 27 73.92 -2.11 -7.33
N ARG A 28 73.00 -2.95 -7.85
CA ARG A 28 73.31 -4.32 -8.28
C ARG A 28 74.34 -4.34 -9.41
N THR A 29 74.19 -3.47 -10.42
CA THR A 29 75.13 -3.37 -11.55
C THR A 29 76.53 -2.94 -11.09
N LEU A 30 76.60 -1.99 -10.16
CA LEU A 30 77.87 -1.50 -9.60
C LEU A 30 78.55 -2.59 -8.76
N GLN A 31 77.78 -3.35 -7.96
CA GLN A 31 78.32 -4.49 -7.21
C GLN A 31 78.84 -5.60 -8.13
N ALA A 32 78.13 -5.92 -9.22
CA ALA A 32 78.60 -6.87 -10.23
C ALA A 32 79.90 -6.38 -10.89
N ALA A 33 79.96 -5.13 -11.33
CA ALA A 33 81.16 -4.56 -11.94
C ALA A 33 82.37 -4.57 -10.99
N LYS A 34 82.16 -4.32 -9.69
CA LYS A 34 83.22 -4.43 -8.68
C LYS A 34 83.73 -5.86 -8.51
N LYS A 35 82.81 -6.85 -8.52
CA LYS A 35 83.17 -8.27 -8.43
C LYS A 35 84.00 -8.70 -9.63
N ASP A 36 83.57 -8.34 -10.85
CA ASP A 36 84.29 -8.65 -12.09
C ASP A 36 85.69 -8.02 -12.09
N ALA A 37 85.81 -6.78 -11.59
CA ALA A 37 87.11 -6.12 -11.47
C ALA A 37 88.05 -6.84 -10.49
N ALA A 38 87.52 -7.34 -9.36
CA ALA A 38 88.29 -8.11 -8.40
C ALA A 38 88.75 -9.45 -9.00
N GLU A 39 87.87 -10.18 -9.69
CA GLU A 39 88.20 -11.44 -10.35
C GLU A 39 89.31 -11.26 -11.41
N ARG A 40 89.19 -10.23 -12.25
CA ARG A 40 90.23 -9.89 -13.25
C ARG A 40 91.57 -9.54 -12.60
N SER A 41 91.56 -8.88 -11.44
CA SER A 41 92.81 -8.57 -10.73
C SER A 41 93.55 -9.83 -10.26
N VAL A 42 92.81 -10.87 -9.83
CA VAL A 42 93.35 -12.17 -9.42
C VAL A 42 93.88 -12.96 -10.62
N GLU A 43 93.17 -12.92 -11.75
CA GLU A 43 93.64 -13.55 -12.99
C GLU A 43 94.95 -12.93 -13.50
N LEU A 44 95.05 -11.59 -13.47
CA LEU A 44 96.28 -10.88 -13.84
C LEU A 44 97.46 -11.25 -12.94
N THR A 45 97.23 -11.46 -11.64
CA THR A 45 98.30 -11.90 -10.73
C THR A 45 98.73 -13.34 -11.03
N LYS A 46 97.79 -14.25 -11.31
CA LYS A 46 98.08 -15.63 -11.72
C LYS A 46 98.86 -15.71 -13.03
N LEU A 47 98.47 -14.92 -14.03
CA LEU A 47 99.16 -14.85 -15.32
C LEU A 47 100.60 -14.34 -15.18
N ASN A 48 100.81 -13.31 -14.35
CA ASN A 48 102.16 -12.80 -14.08
C ASN A 48 103.05 -13.85 -13.39
N ALA A 49 102.50 -14.65 -12.47
CA ALA A 49 103.23 -15.75 -11.84
C ALA A 49 103.63 -16.83 -12.87
N ALA A 50 102.71 -17.25 -13.74
CA ALA A 50 102.98 -18.25 -14.79
C ALA A 50 104.06 -17.78 -15.79
N LEU A 51 104.08 -16.49 -16.15
CA LEU A 51 105.12 -15.92 -17.01
C LEU A 51 106.50 -15.92 -16.34
N SER A 52 106.56 -15.75 -15.02
CA SER A 52 107.81 -15.86 -14.26
C SER A 52 108.35 -17.29 -14.28
N ASP A 53 107.49 -18.29 -14.08
CA ASP A 53 107.88 -19.70 -14.07
C ASP A 53 108.38 -20.18 -15.44
N LEU A 54 107.69 -19.80 -16.52
CA LEU A 54 108.10 -20.17 -17.88
C LEU A 54 109.48 -19.60 -18.25
N ARG A 55 109.78 -18.38 -17.81
CA ARG A 55 111.11 -17.77 -17.97
C ARG A 55 112.18 -18.57 -17.22
N GLY A 56 111.85 -19.09 -16.03
CA GLY A 56 112.71 -20.00 -15.29
C GLY A 56 113.03 -21.29 -16.06
N GLN A 57 112.00 -21.94 -16.62
CA GLN A 57 112.15 -23.19 -17.39
C GLN A 57 113.01 -23.02 -18.66
N LEU A 58 112.81 -21.94 -19.41
CA LEU A 58 113.63 -21.65 -20.60
C LEU A 58 115.10 -21.46 -20.25
N SER A 59 115.40 -20.82 -19.12
CA SER A 59 116.78 -20.65 -18.66
C SER A 59 117.46 -21.97 -18.31
N GLN A 60 116.70 -22.96 -17.80
CA GLN A 60 117.21 -24.30 -17.49
C GLN A 60 117.45 -25.13 -18.77
N GLN A 61 116.49 -25.11 -19.71
CA GLN A 61 116.65 -25.83 -20.98
C GLN A 61 117.86 -25.34 -21.78
N ALA A 62 118.12 -24.04 -21.79
CA ALA A 62 119.30 -23.47 -22.45
C ALA A 62 120.62 -24.03 -21.88
N ARG A 63 120.68 -24.32 -20.58
CA ARG A 63 121.86 -24.93 -19.95
C ARG A 63 122.04 -26.39 -20.37
N VAL A 64 120.98 -27.18 -20.34
CA VAL A 64 121.01 -28.61 -20.72
C VAL A 64 121.45 -28.80 -22.19
N MET A 65 120.96 -27.96 -23.09
CA MET A 65 121.34 -28.01 -24.51
C MET A 65 122.84 -27.69 -24.73
N ALA A 66 123.41 -26.81 -23.92
CA ALA A 66 124.84 -26.50 -23.99
C ALA A 66 125.71 -27.67 -23.55
N ASP A 67 125.26 -28.47 -22.58
CA ASP A 67 125.98 -29.63 -22.08
C ASP A 67 125.92 -30.82 -23.05
N LEU A 68 124.74 -31.09 -23.63
CA LEU A 68 124.57 -32.17 -24.63
C LEU A 68 125.43 -31.95 -25.89
N LYS A 69 125.54 -30.70 -26.36
CA LYS A 69 126.35 -30.36 -27.52
C LYS A 69 127.84 -30.65 -27.34
N LYS A 70 128.35 -30.64 -26.10
CA LYS A 70 129.75 -31.00 -25.79
C LYS A 70 129.99 -32.51 -25.87
N GLN A 71 128.99 -33.32 -25.53
CA GLN A 71 129.12 -34.79 -25.48
C GLN A 71 129.05 -35.45 -26.87
N SER A 72 128.34 -34.85 -27.83
CA SER A 72 128.18 -35.42 -29.18
C SER A 72 129.41 -35.25 -30.08
N ALA A 73 130.39 -34.43 -29.69
CA ALA A 73 131.57 -34.13 -30.50
C ALA A 73 132.68 -35.21 -30.43
N THR A 74 132.52 -36.26 -29.60
CA THR A 74 133.59 -37.22 -29.27
C THR A 74 133.40 -38.65 -29.78
N ALA A 75 132.47 -38.93 -30.71
CA ALA A 75 132.29 -40.29 -31.22
C ALA A 75 132.11 -40.38 -32.74
N THR A 76 132.96 -41.18 -33.40
CA THR A 76 132.70 -41.75 -34.74
C THR A 76 133.28 -43.17 -34.88
N PRO A 77 132.69 -44.05 -35.71
CA PRO A 77 132.85 -45.52 -35.65
C PRO A 77 133.32 -46.17 -36.99
N ALA A 78 133.38 -47.50 -37.06
CA ALA A 78 133.31 -48.26 -38.34
C ALA A 78 132.65 -49.65 -38.12
N GLN A 79 131.57 -49.95 -38.87
CA GLN A 79 130.89 -51.27 -38.93
C GLN A 79 130.83 -51.74 -40.40
N THR A 80 130.91 -53.06 -40.64
CA THR A 80 131.05 -53.72 -41.95
C THR A 80 129.72 -54.09 -42.66
N PHE A 81 129.73 -54.25 -43.99
CA PHE A 81 128.53 -54.42 -44.85
C PHE A 81 127.71 -55.71 -44.65
N ALA A 82 128.34 -56.80 -44.20
CA ALA A 82 127.62 -58.05 -43.89
C ALA A 82 126.78 -57.92 -42.60
N ASP A 83 127.35 -57.27 -41.57
CA ASP A 83 126.64 -56.93 -40.33
C ASP A 83 125.46 -55.99 -40.60
N ILE A 84 125.59 -55.13 -41.62
CA ILE A 84 124.52 -54.23 -42.06
C ILE A 84 123.35 -55.02 -42.67
N GLY A 85 123.59 -56.06 -43.48
CA GLY A 85 122.52 -56.87 -44.10
C GLY A 85 121.70 -57.67 -43.09
N GLU A 86 122.38 -58.33 -42.14
CA GLU A 86 121.71 -59.07 -41.05
C GLU A 86 120.95 -58.12 -40.12
N ARG A 87 121.56 -56.98 -39.79
CA ARG A 87 120.92 -55.93 -38.99
C ARG A 87 119.72 -55.30 -39.71
N ILE A 88 119.76 -55.10 -41.03
CA ILE A 88 118.60 -54.63 -41.80
C ILE A 88 117.45 -55.64 -41.77
N GLY A 89 117.73 -56.94 -41.92
CA GLY A 89 116.72 -57.99 -41.79
C GLY A 89 116.07 -58.01 -40.40
N GLN A 90 116.89 -57.92 -39.35
CA GLN A 90 116.42 -57.81 -37.96
C GLN A 90 115.59 -56.54 -37.74
N ILE A 91 116.02 -55.39 -38.28
CA ILE A 91 115.30 -54.12 -38.21
C ILE A 91 113.93 -54.23 -38.91
N LEU A 92 113.85 -54.87 -40.08
CA LEU A 92 112.58 -55.05 -40.79
C LEU A 92 111.64 -55.97 -40.02
N THR A 93 112.13 -57.08 -39.47
CA THR A 93 111.30 -57.97 -38.63
C THR A 93 110.84 -57.29 -37.34
N LEU A 94 111.68 -56.46 -36.72
CA LEU A 94 111.33 -55.69 -35.54
C LEU A 94 110.31 -54.61 -35.89
N ALA A 95 110.47 -53.93 -37.03
CA ALA A 95 109.53 -52.93 -37.52
C ALA A 95 108.17 -53.54 -37.87
N ASP A 96 108.14 -54.74 -38.46
CA ASP A 96 106.88 -55.46 -38.72
C ASP A 96 106.19 -55.90 -37.42
N ALA A 97 106.96 -56.39 -36.43
CA ALA A 97 106.44 -56.73 -35.11
C ALA A 97 105.90 -55.49 -34.37
N GLU A 98 106.64 -54.38 -34.39
CA GLU A 98 106.24 -53.11 -33.79
C GLU A 98 105.02 -52.51 -34.51
N ALA A 99 104.93 -52.63 -35.84
CA ALA A 99 103.74 -52.23 -36.60
C ALA A 99 102.51 -53.09 -36.26
N ALA A 100 102.69 -54.40 -36.08
CA ALA A 100 101.62 -55.29 -35.64
C ALA A 100 101.16 -54.93 -34.22
N GLU A 101 102.08 -54.65 -33.31
CA GLU A 101 101.79 -54.23 -31.94
C GLU A 101 101.09 -52.85 -31.90
N MET A 102 101.53 -51.89 -32.72
CA MET A 102 100.87 -50.59 -32.84
C MET A 102 99.42 -50.74 -33.36
N ARG A 103 99.18 -51.61 -34.35
CA ARG A 103 97.82 -51.87 -34.84
C ARG A 103 96.95 -52.56 -33.80
N ALA A 104 97.50 -53.50 -33.03
CA ALA A 104 96.80 -54.17 -31.95
C ALA A 104 96.40 -53.16 -30.86
N ARG A 105 97.36 -52.34 -30.38
CA ARG A 105 97.07 -51.28 -29.39
C ARG A 105 96.03 -50.27 -29.90
N ALA A 106 96.13 -49.86 -31.16
CA ALA A 106 95.15 -48.95 -31.76
C ALA A 106 93.75 -49.58 -31.86
N ALA A 107 93.64 -50.87 -32.13
CA ALA A 107 92.38 -51.61 -32.14
C ALA A 107 91.79 -51.70 -30.72
N ASP A 108 92.60 -52.07 -29.73
CA ASP A 108 92.19 -52.14 -28.32
C ASP A 108 91.74 -50.77 -27.79
N GLU A 109 92.46 -49.70 -28.12
CA GLU A 109 92.08 -48.33 -27.78
C GLU A 109 90.76 -47.91 -28.44
N ALA A 110 90.57 -48.25 -29.72
CA ALA A 110 89.33 -47.95 -30.44
C ALA A 110 88.13 -48.69 -29.83
N ASP A 111 88.30 -49.95 -29.44
CA ASP A 111 87.27 -50.75 -28.78
C ASP A 111 86.97 -50.20 -27.37
N ALA A 112 87.99 -49.83 -26.60
CA ALA A 112 87.81 -49.19 -25.30
C ALA A 112 87.13 -47.82 -25.37
N ILE A 113 87.38 -47.03 -26.43
CA ILE A 113 86.65 -45.78 -26.69
C ILE A 113 85.20 -46.06 -27.05
N ARG A 114 84.93 -47.04 -27.92
CA ARG A 114 83.56 -47.43 -28.29
C ARG A 114 82.78 -47.90 -27.07
N GLU A 115 83.37 -48.76 -26.24
CA GLU A 115 82.71 -49.25 -25.04
C GLU A 115 82.38 -48.12 -24.06
N ARG A 116 83.34 -47.23 -23.75
CA ARG A 116 83.08 -46.04 -22.92
C ARG A 116 82.00 -45.13 -23.50
N ALA A 117 81.98 -44.91 -24.81
CA ALA A 117 80.96 -44.10 -25.46
C ALA A 117 79.56 -44.76 -25.36
N THR A 118 79.47 -46.08 -25.53
CA THR A 118 78.21 -46.81 -25.38
C THR A 118 77.69 -46.81 -23.94
N GLN A 119 78.57 -46.97 -22.96
CA GLN A 119 78.22 -46.89 -21.54
C GLN A 119 77.73 -45.48 -21.17
N ALA A 120 78.46 -44.44 -21.56
CA ALA A 120 78.06 -43.05 -21.32
C ALA A 120 76.72 -42.71 -22.00
N ALA A 121 76.49 -43.20 -23.22
CA ALA A 121 75.21 -43.00 -23.92
C ALA A 121 74.05 -43.74 -23.21
N ALA A 122 74.28 -44.95 -22.69
CA ALA A 122 73.29 -45.70 -21.94
C ALA A 122 72.95 -45.01 -20.60
N GLU A 123 73.95 -44.54 -19.87
CA GLU A 123 73.77 -43.77 -18.62
C GLU A 123 73.02 -42.46 -18.86
N LEU A 124 73.39 -41.71 -19.92
CA LEU A 124 72.70 -40.48 -20.28
C LEU A 124 71.24 -40.76 -20.65
N LYS A 125 70.95 -41.83 -21.39
CA LYS A 125 69.58 -42.23 -21.72
C LYS A 125 68.78 -42.63 -20.48
N ALA A 126 69.37 -43.38 -19.57
CA ALA A 126 68.71 -43.80 -18.33
C ALA A 126 68.40 -42.61 -17.41
N THR A 127 69.36 -41.69 -17.23
CA THR A 127 69.18 -40.50 -16.41
C THR A 127 68.15 -39.55 -17.01
N THR A 128 68.25 -39.23 -18.31
CA THR A 128 67.28 -38.37 -19.01
C THR A 128 65.87 -38.99 -19.00
N GLY A 129 65.76 -40.31 -19.16
CA GLY A 129 64.49 -41.04 -19.03
C GLY A 129 63.89 -40.87 -17.63
N ALA A 130 64.68 -41.11 -16.58
CA ALA A 130 64.23 -40.94 -15.19
C ALA A 130 63.79 -39.50 -14.88
N TYR A 131 64.53 -38.49 -15.38
CA TYR A 131 64.13 -37.08 -15.24
C TYR A 131 62.84 -36.76 -15.98
N ALA A 132 62.66 -37.29 -17.20
CA ALA A 132 61.45 -37.09 -17.97
C ALA A 132 60.23 -37.72 -17.27
N ASP A 133 60.38 -38.93 -16.73
CA ASP A 133 59.31 -39.61 -15.98
C ASP A 133 58.98 -38.89 -14.67
N GLN A 134 60.00 -38.40 -13.96
CA GLN A 134 59.78 -37.59 -12.76
C GLN A 134 59.09 -36.25 -13.08
N ALA A 135 59.47 -35.59 -14.18
CA ALA A 135 58.83 -34.35 -14.61
C ALA A 135 57.36 -34.58 -14.98
N LYS A 136 57.05 -35.68 -15.67
CA LYS A 136 55.66 -36.08 -15.97
C LYS A 136 54.87 -36.37 -14.70
N ALA A 137 55.42 -37.17 -13.78
CA ALA A 137 54.74 -37.50 -12.53
C ALA A 137 54.42 -36.25 -11.69
N ARG A 138 55.34 -35.27 -11.64
CA ARG A 138 55.10 -33.98 -10.97
C ARG A 138 54.00 -33.18 -11.67
N ALA A 139 54.04 -33.10 -13.00
CA ALA A 139 53.02 -32.39 -13.77
C ALA A 139 51.62 -33.02 -13.61
N ASP A 140 51.54 -34.35 -13.57
CA ASP A 140 50.30 -35.09 -13.35
C ASP A 140 49.75 -34.85 -11.93
N GLU A 141 50.62 -34.84 -10.92
CA GLU A 141 50.24 -34.54 -9.54
C GLU A 141 49.75 -33.09 -9.39
N GLU A 142 50.45 -32.13 -9.96
CA GLU A 142 50.03 -30.72 -9.96
C GLU A 142 48.70 -30.54 -10.69
N SER A 143 48.52 -31.18 -11.84
CA SER A 143 47.26 -31.16 -12.59
C SER A 143 46.11 -31.73 -11.76
N ALA A 144 46.32 -32.86 -11.09
CA ALA A 144 45.33 -33.47 -10.21
C ALA A 144 44.99 -32.54 -9.02
N ARG A 145 45.99 -31.88 -8.42
CA ARG A 145 45.79 -30.91 -7.33
C ARG A 145 44.97 -29.71 -7.79
N VAL A 146 45.29 -29.14 -8.95
CA VAL A 146 44.57 -27.99 -9.53
C VAL A 146 43.13 -28.36 -9.84
N ILE A 147 42.88 -29.51 -10.47
CA ILE A 147 41.52 -29.99 -10.75
C ILE A 147 40.74 -30.22 -9.45
N ALA A 148 41.35 -30.85 -8.44
CA ALA A 148 40.72 -31.08 -7.16
C ALA A 148 40.38 -29.76 -6.43
N GLN A 149 41.26 -28.76 -6.53
CA GLN A 149 41.01 -27.43 -5.98
C GLN A 149 39.86 -26.72 -6.71
N ALA A 150 39.89 -26.69 -8.04
CA ALA A 150 38.84 -26.08 -8.85
C ALA A 150 37.47 -26.73 -8.59
N ASN A 151 37.43 -28.05 -8.41
CA ASN A 151 36.19 -28.77 -8.06
C ASN A 151 35.69 -28.39 -6.66
N ARG A 152 36.57 -28.25 -5.66
CA ARG A 152 36.18 -27.80 -4.32
C ARG A 152 35.63 -26.38 -4.33
N GLU A 153 36.28 -25.48 -5.06
CA GLU A 153 35.84 -24.09 -5.21
C GLU A 153 34.49 -24.01 -5.94
N ALA A 154 34.31 -24.77 -7.03
CA ALA A 154 33.03 -24.86 -7.74
C ALA A 154 31.92 -25.39 -6.83
N GLN A 155 32.17 -26.43 -6.04
CA GLN A 155 31.20 -26.96 -5.08
C GLN A 155 30.87 -25.95 -3.98
N ALA A 156 31.86 -25.20 -3.48
CA ALA A 156 31.65 -24.14 -2.51
C ALA A 156 30.75 -23.02 -3.06
N ILE A 157 31.01 -22.57 -4.29
CA ILE A 157 30.18 -21.56 -4.97
C ILE A 157 28.75 -22.07 -5.15
N VAL A 158 28.56 -23.33 -5.56
CA VAL A 158 27.23 -23.92 -5.72
C VAL A 158 26.50 -24.01 -4.37
N ALA A 159 27.18 -24.43 -3.31
CA ALA A 159 26.59 -24.52 -1.98
C ALA A 159 26.21 -23.15 -1.43
N GLU A 160 27.06 -22.14 -1.62
CA GLU A 160 26.79 -20.75 -1.23
C GLU A 160 25.58 -20.21 -2.00
N ALA A 161 25.56 -20.36 -3.33
CA ALA A 161 24.43 -19.94 -4.16
C ALA A 161 23.12 -20.62 -3.72
N GLN A 162 23.14 -21.94 -3.44
CA GLN A 162 21.97 -22.65 -2.92
C GLN A 162 21.52 -22.10 -1.56
N SER A 163 22.44 -21.75 -0.67
CA SER A 163 22.12 -21.17 0.63
C SER A 163 21.45 -19.79 0.50
N ILE A 164 21.97 -18.93 -0.40
CA ILE A 164 21.42 -17.61 -0.68
C ILE A 164 20.02 -17.74 -1.29
N MET A 165 19.85 -18.61 -2.29
CA MET A 165 18.55 -18.85 -2.92
C MET A 165 17.52 -19.42 -1.93
N ALA A 166 17.95 -20.28 -1.00
CA ALA A 166 17.09 -20.80 0.06
C ALA A 166 16.66 -19.70 1.03
N ALA A 167 17.60 -18.83 1.44
CA ALA A 167 17.32 -17.69 2.31
C ALA A 167 16.36 -16.69 1.64
N GLN A 168 16.61 -16.33 0.38
CA GLN A 168 15.73 -15.44 -0.38
C GLN A 168 14.33 -16.03 -0.58
N ARG A 169 14.23 -17.34 -0.83
CA ARG A 169 12.93 -18.02 -0.91
C ARG A 169 12.20 -17.96 0.41
N GLN A 170 12.90 -18.17 1.53
CA GLN A 170 12.31 -18.10 2.87
C GLN A 170 11.81 -16.68 3.19
N GLU A 171 12.60 -15.65 2.88
CA GLU A 171 12.18 -14.25 3.00
C GLU A 171 10.94 -13.96 2.16
N ALA A 172 10.95 -14.34 0.87
CA ALA A 172 9.81 -14.13 -0.01
C ALA A 172 8.55 -14.85 0.48
N THR A 173 8.69 -16.08 1.02
CA THR A 173 7.54 -16.77 1.63
C THR A 173 7.05 -16.09 2.90
N ALA A 174 7.95 -15.59 3.74
CA ALA A 174 7.59 -14.88 4.97
C ALA A 174 6.88 -13.55 4.66
N GLU A 175 7.35 -12.80 3.68
CA GLU A 175 6.68 -11.58 3.19
C GLU A 175 5.30 -11.91 2.62
N TYR A 176 5.18 -12.95 1.79
CA TYR A 176 3.89 -13.38 1.24
C TYR A 176 2.90 -13.81 2.34
N GLU A 177 3.35 -14.58 3.32
CA GLU A 177 2.53 -14.98 4.46
C GLU A 177 2.12 -13.79 5.32
N ALA A 178 3.03 -12.84 5.55
CA ALA A 178 2.71 -11.59 6.25
C ALA A 178 1.67 -10.76 5.50
N HIS A 179 1.80 -10.62 4.18
CA HIS A 179 0.80 -9.95 3.35
C HIS A 179 -0.55 -10.66 3.37
N ARG A 180 -0.56 -11.99 3.29
CA ARG A 180 -1.78 -12.80 3.39
C ARG A 180 -2.47 -12.63 4.74
N ALA A 181 -1.69 -12.66 5.83
CA ALA A 181 -2.22 -12.44 7.17
C ALA A 181 -2.79 -11.04 7.33
N LYS A 182 -2.09 -10.01 6.81
CA LYS A 182 -2.57 -8.62 6.83
C LYS A 182 -3.86 -8.43 6.03
N ALA A 183 -3.97 -9.06 4.86
CA ALA A 183 -5.19 -9.01 4.04
C ALA A 183 -6.37 -9.71 4.72
N ALA A 184 -6.14 -10.87 5.36
CA ALA A 184 -7.17 -11.57 6.14
C ALA A 184 -7.63 -10.76 7.36
N ALA A 185 -6.68 -10.15 8.08
CA ALA A 185 -6.98 -9.26 9.20
C ALA A 185 -7.79 -8.04 8.75
N ALA A 186 -7.40 -7.37 7.67
CA ALA A 186 -8.14 -6.24 7.11
C ALA A 186 -9.56 -6.63 6.67
N THR A 187 -9.74 -7.83 6.10
CA THR A 187 -11.08 -8.32 5.73
C THR A 187 -11.95 -8.54 6.96
N THR A 188 -11.40 -9.15 8.01
CA THR A 188 -12.11 -9.36 9.28
C THR A 188 -12.45 -8.03 9.96
N GLU A 189 -11.56 -7.05 9.91
CA GLU A 189 -11.81 -5.69 10.42
C GLU A 189 -12.91 -4.99 9.62
N LEU A 190 -12.94 -5.15 8.30
CA LEU A 190 -14.04 -4.63 7.47
C LEU A 190 -15.37 -5.32 7.77
N GLU A 191 -15.39 -6.63 7.94
CA GLU A 191 -16.61 -7.37 8.31
C GLU A 191 -17.14 -6.95 9.69
N THR A 192 -16.27 -6.82 10.68
CA THR A 192 -16.64 -6.38 12.04
C THR A 192 -17.11 -4.93 12.05
N THR A 193 -16.45 -4.02 11.35
CA THR A 193 -16.88 -2.61 11.25
C THR A 193 -18.20 -2.47 10.49
N LEU A 194 -18.44 -3.26 9.44
CA LEU A 194 -19.72 -3.29 8.74
C LEU A 194 -20.83 -3.88 9.60
N ALA A 195 -20.56 -4.95 10.34
CA ALA A 195 -21.51 -5.54 11.29
C ALA A 195 -21.89 -4.53 12.39
N ALA A 196 -20.90 -3.86 13.00
CA ALA A 196 -21.14 -2.83 14.00
C ALA A 196 -21.95 -1.65 13.45
N ARG A 197 -21.67 -1.21 12.22
CA ARG A 197 -22.45 -0.15 11.56
C ARG A 197 -23.89 -0.57 11.27
N ARG A 198 -24.12 -1.84 10.90
CA ARG A 198 -25.47 -2.40 10.71
C ARG A 198 -26.23 -2.44 12.03
N GLU A 199 -25.62 -2.97 13.08
CA GLU A 199 -26.23 -3.01 14.42
C GLU A 199 -26.56 -1.61 14.94
N GLN A 200 -25.66 -0.65 14.75
CA GLN A 200 -25.92 0.75 15.10
C GLN A 200 -27.10 1.32 14.29
N ALA A 201 -27.14 1.11 12.97
CA ALA A 201 -28.22 1.60 12.12
C ALA A 201 -29.57 0.96 12.49
N ASP A 202 -29.58 -0.33 12.80
CA ASP A 202 -30.77 -1.07 13.25
C ASP A 202 -31.26 -0.52 14.60
N ALA A 203 -30.35 -0.31 15.56
CA ALA A 203 -30.68 0.28 16.86
C ALA A 203 -31.22 1.72 16.73
N GLU A 204 -30.62 2.55 15.88
CA GLU A 204 -31.12 3.90 15.59
C GLU A 204 -32.50 3.87 14.93
N PHE A 205 -32.74 2.93 14.01
CA PHE A 205 -34.03 2.77 13.36
C PHE A 205 -35.11 2.29 14.33
N GLU A 206 -34.79 1.33 15.21
CA GLU A 206 -35.68 0.86 16.28
C GLU A 206 -36.00 1.97 17.27
N ALA A 207 -35.00 2.76 17.70
CA ALA A 207 -35.22 3.90 18.56
C ALA A 207 -36.15 4.94 17.92
N ARG A 208 -35.95 5.26 16.63
CA ARG A 208 -36.83 6.16 15.88
C ARG A 208 -38.25 5.59 15.75
N ARG A 209 -38.39 4.28 15.46
CA ARG A 209 -39.70 3.61 15.41
C ARG A 209 -40.41 3.69 16.75
N HIS A 210 -39.73 3.39 17.85
CA HIS A 210 -40.32 3.46 19.19
C HIS A 210 -40.81 4.88 19.52
N VAL A 211 -40.04 5.92 19.16
CA VAL A 211 -40.47 7.32 19.32
C VAL A 211 -41.72 7.63 18.49
N GLN A 212 -41.78 7.18 17.23
CA GLN A 212 -42.94 7.39 16.36
C GLN A 212 -44.17 6.61 16.82
N GLU A 213 -44.01 5.36 17.25
CA GLU A 213 -45.08 4.53 17.82
C GLU A 213 -45.64 5.16 19.10
N THR A 214 -44.77 5.69 19.97
CA THR A 214 -45.19 6.41 21.18
C THR A 214 -45.95 7.68 20.82
N ALA A 215 -45.45 8.49 19.88
CA ALA A 215 -46.11 9.71 19.43
C ALA A 215 -47.48 9.43 18.78
N LEU A 216 -47.60 8.35 18.01
CA LEU A 216 -48.87 7.90 17.43
C LEU A 216 -49.84 7.45 18.52
N ALA A 217 -49.40 6.64 19.47
CA ALA A 217 -50.23 6.19 20.59
C ALA A 217 -50.76 7.36 21.42
N GLU A 218 -49.92 8.37 21.71
CA GLU A 218 -50.34 9.60 22.38
C GLU A 218 -51.35 10.39 21.54
N ALA A 219 -51.13 10.54 20.23
CA ALA A 219 -52.05 11.24 19.34
C ALA A 219 -53.42 10.54 19.30
N GLU A 220 -53.44 9.20 19.17
CA GLU A 220 -54.67 8.39 19.21
C GLU A 220 -55.39 8.51 20.56
N GLN A 221 -54.65 8.56 21.68
CA GLN A 221 -55.24 8.80 23.00
C GLN A 221 -55.87 10.19 23.10
N ARG A 222 -55.19 11.24 22.61
CA ARG A 222 -55.75 12.60 22.58
C ARG A 222 -56.99 12.69 21.71
N THR A 223 -57.01 12.03 20.53
CA THR A 223 -58.20 11.96 19.68
C THR A 223 -59.35 11.25 20.37
N ARG A 224 -59.10 10.11 21.03
CA ARG A 224 -60.12 9.41 21.83
C ARG A 224 -60.68 10.28 22.95
N GLN A 225 -59.82 10.94 23.71
CA GLN A 225 -60.22 11.87 24.77
C GLN A 225 -61.06 13.04 24.23
N LEU A 226 -60.70 13.60 23.07
CA LEU A 226 -61.44 14.67 22.42
C LEU A 226 -62.83 14.20 21.95
N ILE A 227 -62.91 12.99 21.36
CA ILE A 227 -64.19 12.38 20.96
C ILE A 227 -65.07 12.18 22.20
N GLU A 228 -64.56 11.53 23.25
CA GLU A 228 -65.30 11.31 24.49
C GLU A 228 -65.74 12.62 25.17
N HIS A 229 -64.90 13.66 25.13
CA HIS A 229 -65.28 14.98 25.62
C HIS A 229 -66.39 15.59 24.76
N SER A 230 -66.27 15.54 23.43
CA SER A 230 -67.28 16.07 22.52
C SER A 230 -68.62 15.34 22.63
N GLU A 231 -68.61 14.01 22.82
CA GLU A 231 -69.81 13.22 23.05
C GLU A 231 -70.49 13.59 24.36
N ARG A 232 -69.72 13.81 25.43
CA ARG A 232 -70.22 14.32 26.71
C ARG A 232 -70.84 15.70 26.57
N ASP A 233 -70.16 16.62 25.87
CA ASP A 233 -70.66 17.97 25.64
C ASP A 233 -71.95 17.97 24.81
N VAL A 234 -72.01 17.14 23.75
CA VAL A 234 -73.22 16.96 22.94
C VAL A 234 -74.36 16.36 23.78
N ALA A 235 -74.09 15.37 24.63
CA ALA A 235 -75.09 14.78 25.53
C ALA A 235 -75.60 15.80 26.56
N GLU A 236 -74.71 16.61 27.14
CA GLU A 236 -75.07 17.68 28.05
C GLU A 236 -75.91 18.76 27.36
N MET A 237 -75.48 19.23 26.18
CA MET A 237 -76.23 20.22 25.40
C MET A 237 -77.60 19.69 24.96
N ARG A 238 -77.71 18.41 24.59
CA ARG A 238 -79.00 17.76 24.31
C ARG A 238 -79.90 17.73 25.55
N THR A 239 -79.34 17.41 26.71
CA THR A 239 -80.09 17.38 27.98
C THR A 239 -80.57 18.78 28.37
N ARG A 240 -79.71 19.80 28.26
CA ARG A 240 -80.07 21.21 28.48
C ARG A 240 -81.13 21.69 27.50
N ALA A 241 -80.96 21.39 26.21
CA ALA A 241 -81.95 21.75 25.18
C ALA A 241 -83.31 21.10 25.47
N ARG A 242 -83.32 19.82 25.88
CA ARG A 242 -84.55 19.13 26.28
C ARG A 242 -85.19 19.78 27.51
N ALA A 243 -84.41 20.10 28.55
CA ALA A 243 -84.92 20.79 29.72
C ALA A 243 -85.52 22.18 29.39
N VAL A 244 -84.91 22.93 28.48
CA VAL A 244 -85.45 24.21 28.00
C VAL A 244 -86.76 24.00 27.23
N LEU A 245 -86.83 22.98 26.37
CA LEU A 245 -88.06 22.64 25.64
C LEU A 245 -89.18 22.20 26.59
N ASP A 246 -88.88 21.34 27.56
CA ASP A 246 -89.84 20.86 28.57
C ASP A 246 -90.34 22.06 29.41
N SER A 247 -89.43 22.93 29.87
CA SER A 247 -89.78 24.16 30.60
C SER A 247 -90.63 25.13 29.77
N ALA A 248 -90.31 25.32 28.48
CA ALA A 248 -91.09 26.15 27.58
C ALA A 248 -92.49 25.55 27.30
N GLN A 249 -92.61 24.22 27.22
CA GLN A 249 -93.88 23.53 27.10
C GLN A 249 -94.73 23.69 28.36
N GLU A 250 -94.15 23.50 29.55
CA GLU A 250 -94.84 23.74 30.83
C GLU A 250 -95.32 25.18 30.95
N GLN A 251 -94.49 26.17 30.59
CA GLN A 251 -94.89 27.58 30.56
C GLN A 251 -96.01 27.84 29.54
N ALA A 252 -95.92 27.25 28.35
CA ALA A 252 -96.97 27.37 27.34
C ALA A 252 -98.28 26.75 27.83
N ASP A 253 -98.25 25.57 28.42
CA ASP A 253 -99.41 24.89 29.00
C ASP A 253 -100.00 25.71 30.16
N GLN A 254 -99.17 26.31 31.01
CA GLN A 254 -99.59 27.21 32.08
C GLN A 254 -100.27 28.46 31.51
N ILE A 255 -99.68 29.13 30.50
CA ILE A 255 -100.29 30.29 29.85
C ILE A 255 -101.63 29.92 29.21
N VAL A 256 -101.72 28.77 28.55
CA VAL A 256 -102.97 28.28 27.93
C VAL A 256 -104.01 27.95 29.00
N ALA A 257 -103.63 27.34 30.12
CA ALA A 257 -104.52 27.07 31.25
C ALA A 257 -105.02 28.37 31.90
N GLU A 258 -104.12 29.32 32.19
CA GLU A 258 -104.48 30.63 32.72
C GLU A 258 -105.39 31.40 31.76
N ALA A 259 -105.13 31.34 30.45
CA ALA A 259 -105.98 31.94 29.42
C ALA A 259 -107.36 31.27 29.36
N ARG A 260 -107.45 29.94 29.49
CA ARG A 260 -108.72 29.21 29.58
C ARG A 260 -109.50 29.57 30.83
N ASP A 261 -108.84 29.66 31.99
CA ASP A 261 -109.47 30.06 33.25
C ASP A 261 -109.96 31.51 33.21
N ARG A 262 -109.17 32.43 32.64
CA ARG A 262 -109.60 33.81 32.40
C ARG A 262 -110.76 33.86 31.42
N ALA A 263 -110.75 33.06 30.35
CA ALA A 263 -111.86 32.98 29.40
C ALA A 263 -113.12 32.38 30.04
N ALA A 264 -112.99 31.38 30.92
CA ALA A 264 -114.10 30.81 31.68
C ALA A 264 -114.69 31.81 32.67
N ARG A 265 -113.85 32.51 33.45
CA ARG A 265 -114.27 33.60 34.33
C ARG A 265 -114.95 34.73 33.56
N LEU A 266 -114.36 35.19 32.45
CA LEU A 266 -114.95 36.22 31.61
C LEU A 266 -116.30 35.77 31.03
N ARG A 267 -116.46 34.50 30.66
CA ARG A 267 -117.76 33.94 30.23
C ARG A 267 -118.77 33.93 31.37
N GLU A 268 -118.39 33.50 32.57
CA GLU A 268 -119.29 33.49 33.72
C GLU A 268 -119.67 34.92 34.16
N GLU A 269 -118.72 35.85 34.17
CA GLU A 269 -118.94 37.28 34.39
C GLU A 269 -119.86 37.84 33.30
N SER A 270 -119.60 37.55 32.02
CA SER A 270 -120.45 37.96 30.91
C SER A 270 -121.85 37.36 31.02
N ASP A 271 -121.99 36.07 31.34
CA ASP A 271 -123.28 35.39 31.52
C ASP A 271 -124.03 35.97 32.72
N ARG A 272 -123.33 36.33 33.80
CA ARG A 272 -123.90 37.00 34.97
C ARG A 272 -124.33 38.43 34.65
N GLU A 273 -123.54 39.17 33.88
CA GLU A 273 -123.91 40.49 33.36
C GLU A 273 -125.11 40.38 32.40
N LEU A 274 -125.16 39.34 31.56
CA LEU A 274 -126.25 39.09 30.62
C LEU A 274 -127.52 38.67 31.36
N ALA A 275 -127.41 37.86 32.42
CA ALA A 275 -128.50 37.51 33.31
C ALA A 275 -128.99 38.73 34.11
N ALA A 276 -128.09 39.58 34.61
CA ALA A 276 -128.44 40.83 35.26
C ALA A 276 -129.14 41.81 34.29
N ALA A 277 -128.63 41.95 33.07
CA ALA A 277 -129.25 42.75 32.02
C ALA A 277 -130.61 42.18 31.58
N THR A 278 -130.74 40.85 31.51
CA THR A 278 -132.02 40.19 31.21
C THR A 278 -133.01 40.36 32.35
N ALA A 279 -132.59 40.22 33.61
CA ALA A 279 -133.42 40.50 34.78
C ALA A 279 -133.83 41.99 34.84
N GLN A 280 -132.94 42.91 34.47
CA GLN A 280 -133.26 44.33 34.34
C GLN A 280 -134.27 44.57 33.21
N ARG A 281 -134.12 43.90 32.06
CA ARG A 281 -135.10 43.92 30.96
C ARG A 281 -136.45 43.34 31.39
N ASP A 282 -136.46 42.21 32.09
CA ASP A 282 -137.67 41.54 32.53
C ASP A 282 -138.36 42.34 33.64
N SER A 283 -137.60 42.98 34.53
CA SER A 283 -138.10 43.99 35.48
C SER A 283 -138.73 45.17 34.76
N ILE A 284 -138.06 45.75 33.74
CA ILE A 284 -138.63 46.83 32.93
C ILE A 284 -139.89 46.33 32.20
N THR A 285 -139.90 45.10 31.69
CA THR A 285 -141.05 44.50 31.00
C THR A 285 -142.22 44.25 31.96
N ALA A 286 -141.94 43.82 33.19
CA ALA A 286 -142.94 43.66 34.25
C ALA A 286 -143.47 45.01 34.74
N GLN A 287 -142.61 46.03 34.83
CA GLN A 287 -143.00 47.42 35.13
C GLN A 287 -143.88 47.99 34.01
N LEU A 288 -143.53 47.74 32.74
CA LEU A 288 -144.36 48.11 31.59
C LEU A 288 -145.67 47.30 31.53
N GLY A 289 -145.68 46.02 31.92
CA GLY A 289 -146.87 45.18 32.01
C GLY A 289 -147.84 45.63 33.10
N ASN A 290 -147.33 46.01 34.27
CA ASN A 290 -148.14 46.58 35.35
C ASN A 290 -148.66 47.97 34.98
N VAL A 291 -147.87 48.81 34.31
CA VAL A 291 -148.36 50.08 33.76
C VAL A 291 -149.42 49.83 32.68
N ARG A 292 -149.28 48.80 31.84
CA ARG A 292 -150.28 48.43 30.82
C ARG A 292 -151.59 47.89 31.44
N ALA A 293 -151.52 47.17 32.57
CA ALA A 293 -152.68 46.74 33.34
C ALA A 293 -153.34 47.89 34.12
N MET A 294 -152.56 48.83 34.66
CA MET A 294 -153.08 50.04 35.33
C MET A 294 -153.67 51.07 34.36
N LEU A 295 -153.20 51.08 33.11
CA LEU A 295 -153.77 51.87 32.00
C LEU A 295 -155.01 51.21 31.35
N ALA A 296 -155.40 50.00 31.74
CA ALA A 296 -156.66 49.38 31.30
C ALA A 296 -157.89 49.79 32.15
N THR A 297 -157.69 50.47 33.28
CA THR A 297 -158.73 50.89 34.24
C THR A 297 -158.98 52.40 34.32
N LEU A 298 -158.41 53.21 33.43
CA LEU A 298 -158.84 54.60 33.25
C LEU A 298 -158.44 55.13 31.86
N GLY A 299 -159.42 55.25 30.96
CA GLY A 299 -159.40 56.18 29.82
C GLY A 299 -158.44 55.86 28.66
N GLY A 300 -159.00 55.59 27.49
CA GLY A 300 -158.23 55.38 26.25
C GLY A 300 -157.78 56.66 25.55
N GLY A 301 -157.02 56.49 24.45
CA GLY A 301 -156.75 57.54 23.46
C GLY A 301 -155.29 57.64 22.95
N ASN A 302 -155.08 57.10 21.74
CA ASN A 302 -154.26 57.59 20.60
C ASN A 302 -152.85 58.25 20.72
N LEU A 303 -151.93 57.66 19.92
CA LEU A 303 -151.00 58.19 18.89
C LEU A 303 -149.88 59.24 19.18
N GLY A 304 -148.72 58.98 18.56
CA GLY A 304 -147.69 59.96 18.12
C GLY A 304 -146.34 59.83 18.86
N GLU A 305 -145.27 59.20 18.35
CA GLU A 305 -144.33 59.62 17.27
C GLU A 305 -143.47 60.85 17.65
N VAL A 306 -142.19 60.86 17.22
CA VAL A 306 -141.20 61.97 17.06
C VAL A 306 -139.88 61.78 17.84
N LEU A 307 -138.80 61.33 17.17
CA LEU A 307 -137.60 62.09 16.66
C LEU A 307 -136.56 62.39 17.78
N ALA A 308 -135.25 62.50 17.59
CA ALA A 308 -134.26 62.42 16.50
C ALA A 308 -132.89 62.49 17.22
N ALA A 309 -131.93 61.61 16.95
CA ALA A 309 -130.80 61.85 16.02
C ALA A 309 -129.64 62.67 16.68
N PRO A 310 -128.49 62.93 16.01
CA PRO A 310 -127.26 62.13 16.15
C PRO A 310 -125.96 62.99 16.25
N VAL A 311 -124.81 62.36 15.97
CA VAL A 311 -123.66 62.87 15.16
C VAL A 311 -122.29 62.87 15.86
N ALA A 312 -121.34 62.27 15.10
CA ALA A 312 -119.92 62.61 14.87
C ALA A 312 -119.03 61.36 15.12
N GLU A 313 -118.47 60.61 14.17
CA GLU A 313 -117.74 60.95 12.92
C GLU A 313 -116.83 62.18 13.11
N GLN A 314 -115.51 62.14 12.96
CA GLN A 314 -114.76 61.63 11.80
C GLN A 314 -113.21 61.79 12.07
N PRO A 315 -112.26 61.69 11.12
CA PRO A 315 -111.22 60.63 11.10
C PRO A 315 -109.74 61.08 10.89
N LYS A 316 -108.80 60.09 10.91
CA LYS A 316 -107.56 59.89 10.09
C LYS A 316 -106.49 61.03 10.03
N PRO A 317 -105.31 60.92 9.34
CA PRO A 317 -104.71 59.86 8.49
C PRO A 317 -103.23 59.49 8.87
N ALA A 318 -102.65 58.34 8.45
CA ALA A 318 -101.85 58.05 7.22
C ALA A 318 -100.59 58.94 7.06
N ALA A 319 -99.41 58.55 6.58
CA ALA A 319 -98.78 57.33 6.06
C ALA A 319 -97.28 57.68 5.80
N ALA A 320 -96.44 56.67 5.52
CA ALA A 320 -95.39 56.65 4.46
C ALA A 320 -94.05 56.01 4.90
N GLU A 321 -93.76 54.85 4.29
CA GLU A 321 -92.41 54.34 3.95
C GLU A 321 -91.88 55.09 2.67
N PRO A 322 -90.80 54.72 1.89
CA PRO A 322 -89.98 53.49 1.88
C PRO A 322 -88.48 53.59 1.35
N GLN A 323 -87.85 52.39 1.18
CA GLN A 323 -86.74 51.94 0.26
C GLN A 323 -85.24 52.12 0.70
N GLN A 324 -84.37 51.10 0.88
CA GLN A 324 -83.70 50.07 0.01
C GLN A 324 -82.70 50.64 -1.05
N PRO A 325 -81.66 49.93 -1.61
CA PRO A 325 -81.32 48.46 -1.66
C PRO A 325 -79.80 47.98 -1.68
N ALA A 326 -79.61 46.65 -1.51
CA ALA A 326 -78.70 45.61 -2.11
C ALA A 326 -77.19 45.79 -2.49
N GLN A 327 -76.35 44.75 -2.21
CA GLN A 327 -75.65 43.83 -3.19
C GLN A 327 -74.52 42.93 -2.57
N GLN A 328 -74.37 41.68 -3.04
CA GLN A 328 -73.22 40.71 -2.92
C GLN A 328 -72.27 40.87 -4.16
N PRO A 329 -71.18 40.07 -4.48
CA PRO A 329 -70.51 38.87 -3.89
C PRO A 329 -68.93 38.88 -3.96
N GLN A 330 -68.21 37.78 -3.59
CA GLN A 330 -67.04 37.14 -4.29
C GLN A 330 -65.96 36.42 -3.42
N GLN A 331 -65.59 35.20 -3.84
CA GLN A 331 -64.24 34.57 -3.82
C GLN A 331 -63.57 34.83 -5.21
N PRO A 332 -62.23 34.71 -5.48
CA PRO A 332 -61.27 33.65 -5.09
C PRO A 332 -59.79 34.10 -4.88
N GLN A 333 -58.85 33.18 -4.55
CA GLN A 333 -57.50 33.02 -5.17
C GLN A 333 -56.49 32.14 -4.39
N GLN A 334 -55.89 31.18 -5.10
CA GLN A 334 -54.51 30.66 -4.99
C GLN A 334 -53.67 31.35 -6.11
N PRO A 335 -52.32 31.50 -6.07
CA PRO A 335 -51.40 30.35 -6.32
C PRO A 335 -49.93 30.44 -5.81
N GLN A 336 -49.17 29.36 -6.10
CA GLN A 336 -47.69 29.18 -6.23
C GLN A 336 -46.86 28.96 -4.95
N GLN A 337 -46.28 27.76 -4.73
CA GLN A 337 -45.07 27.17 -5.35
C GLN A 337 -43.77 27.93 -5.03
N SER A 338 -42.91 27.31 -4.22
CA SER A 338 -41.45 27.30 -4.38
C SER A 338 -40.87 26.07 -3.66
N GLN A 339 -40.32 25.17 -4.46
CA GLN A 339 -39.52 24.02 -4.06
C GLN A 339 -38.10 24.46 -3.63
N ALA A 340 -37.43 23.60 -2.87
CA ALA A 340 -36.06 23.72 -2.32
C ALA A 340 -34.95 23.62 -3.41
N PRO A 341 -33.71 23.21 -3.05
CA PRO A 341 -32.59 23.95 -2.43
C PRO A 341 -31.41 24.14 -3.43
N ASP A 342 -30.38 24.92 -3.11
CA ASP A 342 -29.07 24.76 -3.79
C ASP A 342 -27.89 24.94 -2.82
N GLU A 343 -27.16 23.84 -2.68
CA GLU A 343 -25.86 23.70 -2.03
C GLU A 343 -24.78 24.35 -2.90
N ARG A 344 -23.87 25.15 -2.33
CA ARG A 344 -22.48 25.20 -2.80
C ARG A 344 -21.53 25.32 -1.62
N GLU A 345 -21.28 24.16 -1.02
CA GLU A 345 -20.06 23.86 -0.28
C GLU A 345 -18.87 23.81 -1.25
N SER A 346 -17.80 24.46 -0.81
CA SER A 346 -16.39 24.09 -0.96
C SER A 346 -16.04 22.84 -1.78
N VAL A 347 -15.24 23.04 -2.84
CA VAL A 347 -14.19 22.11 -3.20
C VAL A 347 -12.86 22.86 -3.14
N ASN A 348 -12.21 22.73 -1.99
CA ASN A 348 -10.78 22.89 -1.81
C ASN A 348 -10.22 21.47 -1.71
N ALA A 349 -9.37 21.06 -2.65
CA ALA A 349 -8.58 19.84 -2.54
C ALA A 349 -7.23 20.10 -3.20
N GLY A 350 -6.22 20.25 -2.34
CA GLY A 350 -4.82 19.98 -2.64
C GLY A 350 -4.45 18.57 -2.16
#